data_AF-A0A3Q1EQP9-F1
#
_entry.id   AF-A0A3Q1EQP9-F1
#
_cell.length_a   1.000
_cell.length_b   1.000
_cell.length_c   1.000
_cell.angle_alpha   90.00
_cell.angle_beta   90.00
_cell.angle_gamma   90.00
#
_symmetry.space_group_name_H-M   'P 1'
#
loop_
_entity.id
_entity.type
_entity.pdbx_description
1 polymer ?
#
loop_
_entity_poly.entity_id
_entity_poly.type
_entity_poly.pdbx_seq_one_letter_code
_entity_poly.pdbx_strand_id
1 'polypeptide(L)'
;MESQGCFPASTFVLWLLQTSWFCLLIAWSLETGRDGLLPQQLLPYCSCVYILCRDSCQRGWRLMYILTAFHRCSDVMKPFLLKFLQDTSDSPGQQYQGIAKACEQNLRRTFQYGGRVQYPNSMELKAMLAGRSSKRQLFLLPGGIERHLKIKTCSVALDVIEELCQEMELHRLEALDEYAVFLVTHRGNSCS
;
A
#
# COMPACT_ATOMS: atom_id res chain seq x y z
N MET A 1 31.67 -3.29 -9.53
CA MET A 1 31.25 -1.87 -9.46
C MET A 1 30.17 -1.69 -10.51
N GLU A 2 28.94 -2.06 -10.19
CA GLU A 2 27.79 -1.86 -11.08
C GLU A 2 27.05 -0.61 -10.66
N SER A 3 26.94 0.32 -11.60
CA SER A 3 26.18 1.55 -11.53
C SER A 3 24.69 1.24 -11.46
N GLN A 4 24.12 1.23 -10.24
CA GLN A 4 22.68 1.31 -10.07
C GLN A 4 22.25 2.75 -10.37
N GLY A 5 21.57 2.93 -11.50
CA GLY A 5 20.96 4.20 -11.90
C GLY A 5 19.88 4.61 -10.88
N CYS A 6 20.29 5.40 -9.91
CA CYS A 6 19.38 6.05 -8.97
C CYS A 6 18.68 7.18 -9.73
N PHE A 7 17.46 6.93 -10.22
CA PHE A 7 16.62 8.01 -10.75
C PHE A 7 16.39 9.07 -9.65
N PRO A 8 16.50 10.37 -9.94
CA PRO A 8 16.24 11.40 -8.96
C PRO A 8 14.77 11.32 -8.51
N ALA A 9 14.54 11.23 -7.20
CA ALA A 9 13.18 11.11 -6.66
C ALA A 9 12.31 12.35 -6.96
N SER A 10 12.93 13.50 -7.29
CA SER A 10 12.25 14.68 -7.83
C SER A 10 11.61 14.41 -9.20
N THR A 11 12.23 13.60 -10.05
CA THR A 11 11.69 13.20 -11.35
C THR A 11 10.49 12.26 -11.19
N PHE A 12 10.45 11.44 -10.13
CA PHE A 12 9.32 10.54 -9.87
C PHE A 12 8.08 11.29 -9.34
N VAL A 13 8.28 12.26 -8.45
CA VAL A 13 7.20 13.15 -7.98
C VAL A 13 6.71 14.05 -9.11
N LEU A 14 7.62 14.59 -9.93
CA LEU A 14 7.26 15.34 -11.13
C LEU A 14 6.58 14.46 -12.18
N TRP A 15 6.90 13.17 -12.29
CA TRP A 15 6.21 12.24 -13.19
C TRP A 15 4.80 11.88 -12.68
N LEU A 16 4.61 11.72 -11.37
CA LEU A 16 3.29 11.54 -10.75
C LEU A 16 2.43 12.82 -10.82
N LEU A 17 3.06 13.98 -10.64
CA LEU A 17 2.41 15.28 -10.81
C LEU A 17 2.16 15.59 -12.28
N GLN A 18 3.07 15.28 -13.21
CA GLN A 18 2.84 15.49 -14.64
C GLN A 18 1.79 14.53 -15.16
N THR A 19 1.74 13.26 -14.75
CA THR A 19 0.65 12.36 -15.16
C THR A 19 -0.69 12.80 -14.56
N SER A 20 -0.72 13.27 -13.30
CA SER A 20 -1.94 13.84 -12.72
C SER A 20 -2.34 15.17 -13.37
N TRP A 21 -1.40 16.07 -13.67
CA TRP A 21 -1.66 17.33 -14.36
C TRP A 21 -2.02 17.12 -15.82
N PHE A 22 -1.45 16.14 -16.52
CA PHE A 22 -1.84 15.81 -17.89
C PHE A 22 -3.24 15.19 -17.92
N CYS A 23 -3.58 14.33 -16.95
CA CYS A 23 -4.93 13.79 -16.85
C CYS A 23 -5.94 14.81 -16.33
N LEU A 24 -5.53 15.77 -15.48
CA LEU A 24 -6.33 16.94 -15.11
C LEU A 24 -6.45 17.94 -16.26
N LEU A 25 -5.44 18.09 -17.13
CA LEU A 25 -5.51 18.96 -18.31
C LEU A 25 -6.38 18.35 -19.40
N ILE A 26 -6.36 17.01 -19.55
CA ILE A 26 -7.30 16.28 -20.39
C ILE A 26 -8.71 16.32 -19.79
N ALA A 27 -8.87 16.12 -18.48
CA ALA A 27 -10.17 16.22 -17.80
C ALA A 27 -10.72 17.66 -17.81
N TRP A 28 -9.86 18.66 -17.65
CA TRP A 28 -10.18 20.09 -17.73
C TRP A 28 -10.49 20.50 -19.17
N SER A 29 -9.79 19.98 -20.18
CA SER A 29 -10.18 20.07 -21.59
C SER A 29 -11.53 19.40 -21.87
N LEU A 30 -11.89 18.35 -21.12
CA LEU A 30 -13.20 17.70 -21.19
C LEU A 30 -14.30 18.54 -20.51
N GLU A 31 -13.98 19.18 -19.40
CA GLU A 31 -14.88 20.07 -18.66
C GLU A 31 -15.11 21.40 -19.37
N THR A 32 -14.09 21.94 -20.06
CA THR A 32 -14.22 23.10 -20.96
C THR A 32 -14.84 22.73 -22.32
N GLY A 33 -14.79 21.46 -22.72
CA GLY A 33 -15.51 20.94 -23.90
C GLY A 33 -17.01 20.74 -23.68
N ARG A 34 -17.54 21.06 -22.49
CA ARG A 34 -18.96 20.95 -22.15
C ARG A 34 -19.85 21.97 -22.88
N ASP A 35 -19.24 22.97 -23.51
CA ASP A 35 -19.93 24.04 -24.25
C ASP A 35 -19.96 23.84 -25.78
N GLY A 36 -19.56 22.69 -26.31
CA GLY A 36 -19.76 22.42 -27.74
C GLY A 36 -19.18 21.13 -28.29
N LEU A 37 -20.04 20.12 -28.48
CA LEU A 37 -19.92 19.03 -29.49
C LEU A 37 -18.53 18.37 -29.60
N LEU A 38 -18.17 17.50 -28.66
CA LEU A 38 -17.16 16.46 -28.92
C LEU A 38 -17.71 15.51 -30.02
N PRO A 39 -16.99 15.31 -31.14
CA PRO A 39 -17.42 14.38 -32.18
C PRO A 39 -17.58 12.97 -31.61
N GLN A 40 -18.71 12.29 -31.87
CA GLN A 40 -18.98 10.94 -31.34
C GLN A 40 -17.87 9.91 -31.65
N GLN A 41 -17.08 10.18 -32.69
CA GLN A 41 -15.93 9.38 -33.12
C GLN A 41 -14.72 9.44 -32.16
N LEU A 42 -14.62 10.49 -31.33
CA LEU A 42 -13.53 10.68 -30.35
C LEU A 42 -13.87 10.15 -28.95
N LEU A 43 -15.15 9.87 -28.67
CA LEU A 43 -15.61 9.27 -27.41
C LEU A 43 -14.90 7.95 -27.05
N PRO A 44 -14.70 6.98 -27.97
CA PRO A 44 -13.94 5.77 -27.67
C PRO A 44 -12.47 6.05 -27.40
N TYR A 45 -11.85 7.01 -28.10
CA TYR A 45 -10.46 7.41 -27.85
C TYR A 45 -10.31 8.07 -26.47
N CYS A 46 -11.25 8.94 -26.10
CA CYS A 46 -11.27 9.58 -24.79
C CYS A 46 -11.47 8.57 -23.64
N SER A 47 -12.39 7.62 -23.83
CA SER A 47 -12.61 6.53 -22.88
C SER A 47 -11.37 5.63 -22.76
N CYS A 48 -10.74 5.26 -23.88
CA CYS A 48 -9.51 4.50 -23.90
C CYS A 48 -8.37 5.24 -23.19
N VAL A 49 -8.15 6.53 -23.48
CA VAL A 49 -7.09 7.34 -22.85
C VAL A 49 -7.35 7.52 -21.35
N TYR A 50 -8.60 7.75 -20.94
CA TYR A 50 -8.99 7.81 -19.52
C TYR A 50 -8.72 6.48 -18.81
N ILE A 51 -9.10 5.35 -19.42
CA ILE A 51 -8.85 4.01 -18.89
C ILE A 51 -7.34 3.73 -18.81
N LEU A 52 -6.58 4.05 -19.86
CA LEU A 52 -5.12 3.88 -19.89
C LEU A 52 -4.42 4.75 -18.82
N CYS A 53 -4.84 6.01 -18.63
CA CYS A 53 -4.32 6.86 -17.56
C CYS A 53 -4.65 6.27 -16.20
N ARG A 54 -5.90 5.82 -15.99
CA ARG A 54 -6.35 5.20 -14.73
C ARG A 54 -5.59 3.92 -14.42
N ASP A 55 -5.37 3.06 -15.40
CA ASP A 55 -4.60 1.82 -15.24
C ASP A 55 -3.13 2.12 -14.92
N SER A 56 -2.53 3.11 -15.59
CA SER A 56 -1.16 3.56 -15.31
C SER A 56 -1.03 4.12 -13.90
N CYS A 57 -1.94 5.02 -13.50
CA CYS A 57 -2.00 5.58 -12.16
C CYS A 57 -2.19 4.49 -11.11
N GLN A 58 -3.10 3.54 -11.33
CA GLN A 58 -3.32 2.43 -10.40
C GLN A 58 -2.08 1.55 -10.24
N ARG A 59 -1.34 1.28 -11.32
CA ARG A 59 -0.03 0.60 -11.25
C ARG A 59 0.99 1.42 -10.46
N GLY A 60 1.05 2.74 -10.69
CA GLY A 60 1.92 3.66 -9.94
C GLY A 60 1.65 3.64 -8.43
N TRP A 61 0.37 3.67 -8.03
CA TRP A 61 0.00 3.56 -6.62
C TRP A 61 0.33 2.21 -6.00
N ARG A 62 0.18 1.11 -6.74
CA ARG A 62 0.61 -0.23 -6.27
C ARG A 62 2.11 -0.32 -6.09
N LEU A 63 2.88 0.28 -7.01
CA LEU A 63 4.33 0.38 -6.86
C LEU A 63 4.70 1.21 -5.62
N MET A 64 4.06 2.36 -5.42
CA MET A 64 4.25 3.19 -4.23
C MET A 64 3.94 2.42 -2.94
N TYR A 65 2.87 1.61 -2.93
CA TYR A 65 2.50 0.77 -1.79
C TYR A 65 3.60 -0.25 -1.44
N ILE A 66 4.24 -0.84 -2.46
CA ILE A 66 5.39 -1.73 -2.26
C ILE A 66 6.58 -0.91 -1.77
N LEU A 67 6.96 0.19 -2.44
CA LEU A 67 8.16 0.95 -2.05
C LEU A 67 8.08 1.45 -0.60
N THR A 68 6.94 2.00 -0.18
CA THR A 68 6.73 2.52 1.18
C THR A 68 6.77 1.45 2.27
N ALA A 69 6.57 0.17 1.93
CA ALA A 69 6.62 -0.95 2.87
C ALA A 69 8.01 -1.60 3.01
N PHE A 70 8.90 -1.38 2.05
CA PHE A 70 10.17 -2.10 1.93
C PHE A 70 11.38 -1.19 2.09
N HIS A 71 11.28 0.06 1.65
CA HIS A 71 12.42 0.96 1.60
C HIS A 71 12.17 2.23 2.40
N ARG A 72 13.14 2.57 3.25
CA ARG A 72 13.21 3.92 3.82
C ARG A 72 13.68 4.86 2.72
N CYS A 73 12.89 5.87 2.41
CA CYS A 73 13.37 7.00 1.61
C CYS A 73 14.37 7.83 2.45
N SER A 74 15.08 8.77 1.81
CA SER A 74 15.98 9.67 2.54
C SER A 74 15.20 10.54 3.52
N ASP A 75 15.84 10.95 4.62
CA ASP A 75 15.22 11.85 5.60
C ASP A 75 14.81 13.20 5.00
N VAL A 76 15.51 13.63 3.95
CA VAL A 76 15.15 14.81 3.15
C VAL A 76 13.85 14.59 2.38
N MET A 77 13.64 13.44 1.76
CA MET A 77 12.43 13.14 0.97
C MET A 77 11.21 12.84 1.84
N LYS A 78 11.43 12.24 3.02
CA LYS A 78 10.39 11.80 3.95
C LYS A 78 9.27 12.82 4.19
N PRO A 79 9.53 14.08 4.59
CA PRO A 79 8.45 15.03 4.90
C PRO A 79 7.59 15.34 3.68
N PHE A 80 8.19 15.45 2.49
CA PHE A 80 7.45 15.73 1.25
C PHE A 80 6.57 14.56 0.85
N LEU A 81 7.11 13.34 0.89
CA LEU A 81 6.35 12.14 0.55
C LEU A 81 5.21 11.91 1.54
N LEU A 82 5.47 12.09 2.85
CA LEU A 82 4.44 11.91 3.86
C LEU A 82 3.31 12.93 3.69
N LYS A 83 3.65 14.21 3.46
CA LYS A 83 2.67 15.27 3.23
C LYS A 83 1.80 14.99 2.00
N PHE A 84 2.41 14.59 0.88
CA PHE A 84 1.70 14.19 -0.32
C PHE A 84 0.69 13.05 -0.07
N LEU A 85 1.11 12.01 0.68
CA LEU A 85 0.24 10.87 1.00
C LEU A 85 -0.92 11.27 1.92
N GLN A 86 -0.66 12.14 2.90
CA GLN A 86 -1.69 12.67 3.81
C GLN A 86 -2.71 13.53 3.08
N ASP A 87 -2.26 14.47 2.24
CA ASP A 87 -3.16 15.34 1.47
C ASP A 87 -4.06 14.52 0.54
N THR A 88 -3.51 13.46 -0.07
CA THR A 88 -4.29 12.53 -0.88
C THR A 88 -5.25 11.65 -0.05
N SER A 89 -4.86 11.26 1.17
CA SER A 89 -5.70 10.41 2.02
C SER A 89 -6.82 11.16 2.73
N ASP A 90 -6.62 12.44 3.03
CA ASP A 90 -7.55 13.23 3.84
C ASP A 90 -8.57 13.98 2.98
N SER A 91 -8.33 14.08 1.67
CA SER A 91 -9.25 14.67 0.69
C SER A 91 -10.44 13.72 0.41
N PRO A 92 -11.68 14.05 0.84
CA PRO A 92 -12.85 13.20 0.61
C PRO A 92 -13.21 13.16 -0.88
N GLY A 93 -13.49 11.96 -1.40
CA GLY A 93 -13.88 11.77 -2.80
C GLY A 93 -12.71 11.76 -3.80
N GLN A 94 -11.47 11.95 -3.34
CA GLN A 94 -10.28 11.83 -4.18
C GLN A 94 -10.09 10.36 -4.62
N GLN A 95 -9.74 10.15 -5.88
CA GLN A 95 -9.31 8.82 -6.33
C GLN A 95 -8.08 8.36 -5.53
N TYR A 96 -8.00 7.06 -5.26
CA TYR A 96 -6.85 6.42 -4.58
C TYR A 96 -6.67 6.76 -3.09
N GLN A 97 -7.63 7.45 -2.46
CA GLN A 97 -7.60 7.77 -1.02
C GLN A 97 -7.20 6.58 -0.13
N GLY A 98 -7.81 5.41 -0.36
CA GLY A 98 -7.54 4.21 0.45
C GLY A 98 -6.13 3.65 0.30
N ILE A 99 -5.55 3.66 -0.91
CA ILE A 99 -4.17 3.21 -1.13
C ILE A 99 -3.16 4.26 -0.66
N ALA A 100 -3.46 5.55 -0.80
CA ALA A 100 -2.66 6.63 -0.22
C ALA A 100 -2.56 6.50 1.30
N LYS A 101 -3.68 6.23 1.99
CA LYS A 101 -3.69 6.00 3.45
C LYS A 101 -2.84 4.79 3.84
N ALA A 102 -2.91 3.73 3.05
CA ALA A 102 -2.12 2.53 3.29
C ALA A 102 -0.62 2.77 3.07
N CYS A 103 -0.23 3.52 2.03
CA CYS A 103 1.14 3.97 1.80
C CYS A 103 1.66 4.85 2.94
N GLU A 104 0.83 5.76 3.46
CA GLU A 104 1.18 6.62 4.60
C GLU A 104 1.51 5.77 5.84
N GLN A 105 0.64 4.81 6.17
CA GLN A 105 0.83 3.88 7.27
C GLN A 105 2.10 3.04 7.08
N ASN A 106 2.31 2.49 5.88
CA ASN A 106 3.51 1.71 5.55
C ASN A 106 4.78 2.55 5.75
N LEU A 107 4.80 3.79 5.23
CA LEU A 107 5.96 4.67 5.33
C LEU A 107 6.32 4.94 6.80
N ARG A 108 5.34 5.28 7.63
CA ARG A 108 5.55 5.50 9.07
C ARG A 108 6.17 4.27 9.74
N ARG A 109 5.64 3.09 9.44
CA ARG A 109 6.09 1.82 10.03
C ARG A 109 7.49 1.43 9.55
N THR A 110 7.79 1.61 8.27
CA THR A 110 9.12 1.39 7.69
C THR A 110 10.19 2.28 8.33
N PHE A 111 9.85 3.52 8.68
CA PHE A 111 10.74 4.38 9.46
C PHE A 111 10.88 3.95 10.92
N GLN A 112 9.81 3.47 11.55
CA GLN A 112 9.80 3.08 12.97
C GLN A 112 10.51 1.74 13.23
N TYR A 113 10.19 0.71 12.45
CA TYR A 113 10.63 -0.67 12.68
C TYR A 113 11.66 -1.16 11.66
N GLY A 114 11.90 -0.38 10.61
CA GLY A 114 12.59 -0.86 9.42
C GLY A 114 11.65 -1.46 8.39
N GLY A 115 11.99 -1.26 7.12
CA GLY A 115 11.22 -1.82 6.00
C GLY A 115 11.34 -3.34 5.98
N ARG A 116 10.45 -3.98 5.23
CA ARG A 116 10.54 -5.43 5.00
C ARG A 116 11.85 -5.82 4.33
N VAL A 117 12.49 -6.85 4.87
CA VAL A 117 13.70 -7.45 4.30
C VAL A 117 13.35 -8.48 3.20
N GLN A 118 12.20 -9.15 3.35
CA GLN A 118 11.76 -10.22 2.44
C GLN A 118 10.72 -9.70 1.46
N TYR A 119 11.06 -9.74 0.18
CA TYR A 119 10.20 -9.40 -0.96
C TYR A 119 8.82 -10.08 -0.90
N PRO A 120 7.77 -9.45 -1.45
CA PRO A 120 6.44 -10.04 -1.41
C PRO A 120 6.44 -11.33 -2.24
N ASN A 121 5.85 -12.40 -1.70
CA ASN A 121 5.71 -13.65 -2.43
C ASN A 121 4.62 -13.53 -3.53
N SER A 122 4.49 -14.57 -4.36
CA SER A 122 3.53 -14.58 -5.48
C SER A 122 2.07 -14.41 -5.04
N MET A 123 1.68 -14.93 -3.86
CA MET A 123 0.33 -14.75 -3.32
C MET A 123 0.09 -13.32 -2.82
N GLU A 124 1.06 -12.75 -2.11
CA GLU A 124 1.02 -11.34 -1.67
C GLU A 124 0.90 -10.40 -2.89
N LEU A 125 1.70 -10.65 -3.93
CA LEU A 125 1.67 -9.85 -5.14
C LEU A 125 0.32 -9.96 -5.86
N LYS A 126 -0.23 -11.17 -6.01
CA LYS A 126 -1.58 -11.36 -6.58
C LYS A 126 -2.65 -10.63 -5.76
N ALA A 127 -2.55 -10.66 -4.44
CA ALA A 127 -3.48 -9.96 -3.57
C ALA A 127 -3.38 -8.43 -3.73
N MET A 128 -2.17 -7.88 -3.78
CA MET A 128 -1.92 -6.45 -4.05
C MET A 128 -2.48 -6.03 -5.42
N LEU A 129 -2.31 -6.86 -6.45
CA LEU A 129 -2.87 -6.62 -7.79
C LEU A 129 -4.41 -6.66 -7.80
N ALA A 130 -5.03 -7.39 -6.88
CA ALA A 130 -6.47 -7.38 -6.65
C ALA A 130 -6.92 -6.23 -5.72
N GLY A 131 -6.02 -5.31 -5.34
CA GLY A 131 -6.33 -4.19 -4.45
C GLY A 131 -6.47 -4.57 -2.98
N ARG A 132 -5.99 -5.75 -2.59
CA ARG A 132 -6.03 -6.22 -1.20
C ARG A 132 -4.71 -5.87 -0.52
N SER A 133 -4.79 -5.16 0.59
CA SER A 133 -3.65 -4.75 1.44
C SER A 133 -3.54 -5.52 2.75
N SER A 134 -4.36 -6.57 2.91
CA SER A 134 -4.41 -7.36 4.13
C SER A 134 -4.74 -8.83 3.86
N LYS A 135 -4.25 -9.70 4.75
CA LYS A 135 -4.46 -11.14 4.75
C LYS A 135 -5.12 -11.53 6.06
N ARG A 136 -6.15 -12.38 5.99
CA ARG A 136 -6.71 -13.03 7.18
C ARG A 136 -5.80 -14.22 7.53
N GLN A 137 -5.17 -14.17 8.70
CA GLN A 137 -4.21 -15.17 9.16
C GLN A 137 -4.77 -15.86 10.40
N LEU A 138 -4.70 -17.19 10.41
CA LEU A 138 -5.01 -17.99 11.59
C LEU A 138 -3.82 -17.93 12.56
N PHE A 139 -4.14 -17.62 13.81
CA PHE A 139 -3.31 -17.68 15.00
C PHE A 139 -3.88 -18.73 15.93
N LEU A 140 -3.01 -19.52 16.54
CA LEU A 140 -3.37 -20.56 17.49
C LEU A 140 -2.97 -20.09 18.88
N LEU A 141 -3.95 -20.02 19.78
CA LEU A 141 -3.71 -19.73 21.19
C LEU A 141 -3.53 -21.04 21.97
N PRO A 142 -2.89 -21.00 23.16
CA PRO A 142 -2.83 -22.14 24.06
C PRO A 142 -4.22 -22.75 24.30
N GLY A 143 -4.30 -24.08 24.36
CA GLY A 143 -5.58 -24.80 24.48
C GLY A 143 -6.29 -25.09 23.16
N GLY A 144 -5.64 -24.86 22.00
CA GLY A 144 -6.18 -25.20 20.69
C GLY A 144 -7.23 -24.21 20.18
N ILE A 145 -7.28 -23.01 20.74
CA ILE A 145 -8.23 -21.98 20.34
C ILE A 145 -7.72 -21.32 19.05
N GLU A 146 -8.57 -21.32 18.03
CA GLU A 146 -8.29 -20.72 16.73
C GLU A 146 -8.78 -19.27 16.66
N ARG A 147 -7.90 -18.34 16.27
CA ARG A 147 -8.22 -16.92 16.11
C ARG A 147 -7.75 -16.38 14.78
N HIS A 148 -8.63 -15.68 14.08
CA HIS A 148 -8.31 -15.12 12.76
C HIS A 148 -8.11 -13.61 12.86
N LEU A 149 -6.87 -13.15 12.66
CA LEU A 149 -6.54 -11.74 12.65
C LEU A 149 -6.25 -11.23 11.25
N LYS A 150 -6.42 -9.92 11.05
CA LYS A 150 -6.12 -9.25 9.78
C LYS A 150 -4.70 -8.70 9.83
N ILE A 151 -3.79 -9.34 9.10
CA ILE A 151 -2.40 -8.93 8.98
C ILE A 151 -2.22 -8.05 7.74
N LYS A 152 -1.55 -6.90 7.91
CA LYS A 152 -1.19 -5.97 6.83
C LYS A 152 0.26 -6.19 6.41
N THR A 153 0.66 -5.57 5.29
CA THR A 153 2.02 -5.72 4.74
C THR A 153 3.12 -5.31 5.71
N CYS A 154 2.94 -4.24 6.50
CA CYS A 154 3.93 -3.76 7.48
C CYS A 154 3.56 -4.13 8.93
N SER A 155 2.73 -5.16 9.13
CA SER A 155 2.45 -5.65 10.48
C SER A 155 3.69 -6.29 11.09
N VAL A 156 3.99 -5.93 12.33
CA VAL A 156 5.05 -6.52 13.15
C VAL A 156 4.42 -7.45 14.19
N ALA A 157 5.23 -8.34 14.79
CA ALA A 157 4.73 -9.30 15.79
C ALA A 157 4.04 -8.58 16.97
N LEU A 158 4.55 -7.41 17.37
CA LEU A 158 3.98 -6.61 18.44
C LEU A 158 2.50 -6.25 18.16
N ASP A 159 2.14 -5.89 16.94
CA ASP A 159 0.75 -5.54 16.59
C ASP A 159 -0.21 -6.70 16.85
N VAL A 160 0.25 -7.91 16.51
CA VAL A 160 -0.52 -9.14 16.68
C VAL A 160 -0.68 -9.45 18.17
N ILE A 161 0.39 -9.29 18.94
CA ILE A 161 0.37 -9.51 20.38
C ILE A 161 -0.58 -8.52 21.05
N GLU A 162 -0.51 -7.23 20.69
CA GLU A 162 -1.41 -6.20 21.18
C GLU A 162 -2.88 -6.52 20.87
N GLU A 163 -3.19 -6.89 19.62
CA GLU A 163 -4.56 -7.23 19.19
C GLU A 163 -5.10 -8.46 19.94
N LEU A 164 -4.28 -9.52 20.10
CA LEU A 164 -4.66 -10.71 20.87
C LEU A 164 -4.84 -10.41 22.37
N CYS A 165 -3.95 -9.61 22.96
CA CYS A 165 -4.08 -9.22 24.37
C CYS A 165 -5.36 -8.42 24.60
N GLN A 166 -5.71 -7.50 23.70
CA GLN A 166 -6.97 -6.77 23.75
C GLN A 166 -8.19 -7.70 23.63
N GLU A 167 -8.17 -8.66 22.70
CA GLU A 167 -9.26 -9.66 22.58
C GLU A 167 -9.42 -10.55 23.82
N MET A 168 -8.33 -10.81 24.54
CA MET A 168 -8.32 -11.59 25.78
C MET A 168 -8.55 -10.73 27.04
N GLU A 169 -8.90 -9.45 26.88
CA GLU A 169 -9.12 -8.49 27.98
C GLU A 169 -7.90 -8.29 28.89
N LEU A 170 -6.71 -8.49 28.33
CA LEU A 170 -5.42 -8.26 29.00
C LEU A 170 -4.99 -6.82 28.74
N HIS A 171 -5.41 -5.91 29.64
CA HIS A 171 -5.16 -4.48 29.50
C HIS A 171 -3.86 -3.99 30.16
N ARG A 172 -3.15 -4.85 30.88
CA ARG A 172 -1.88 -4.52 31.53
C ARG A 172 -0.76 -4.42 30.48
N LEU A 173 0.08 -3.39 30.56
CA LEU A 173 1.17 -3.20 29.59
C LEU A 173 2.20 -4.32 29.66
N GLU A 174 2.43 -4.84 30.85
CA GLU A 174 3.36 -5.94 31.13
C GLU A 174 2.94 -7.24 30.42
N ALA A 175 1.66 -7.38 30.05
CA ALA A 175 1.21 -8.55 29.30
C ALA A 175 1.92 -8.65 27.94
N LEU A 176 2.21 -7.52 27.28
CA LEU A 176 2.85 -7.52 25.96
C LEU A 176 4.24 -8.16 25.98
N ASP A 177 4.93 -8.07 27.12
CA ASP A 177 6.26 -8.66 27.33
C ASP A 177 6.20 -10.15 27.70
N GLU A 178 5.04 -10.65 28.13
CA GLU A 178 4.84 -12.06 28.51
C GLU A 178 4.49 -12.96 27.31
N TYR A 179 4.05 -12.38 26.18
CA TYR A 179 3.62 -13.14 25.00
C TYR A 179 4.62 -13.07 23.84
N ALA A 180 4.68 -14.15 23.08
CA ALA A 180 5.47 -14.25 21.86
C ALA A 180 4.69 -14.99 20.77
N VAL A 181 4.98 -14.66 19.50
CA VAL A 181 4.39 -15.33 18.33
C VAL A 181 5.40 -16.31 17.76
N PHE A 182 4.98 -17.57 17.58
CA PHE A 182 5.79 -18.61 16.98
C PHE A 182 5.27 -19.00 15.59
N LEU A 183 6.20 -19.25 14.67
CA LEU A 183 5.86 -19.85 13.38
C LEU A 183 5.81 -21.38 13.55
N VAL A 184 4.61 -21.95 13.43
CA VAL A 184 4.42 -23.40 13.42
C VAL A 184 4.43 -23.88 11.97
N THR A 185 5.47 -24.63 11.58
CA THR A 185 5.51 -25.34 10.30
C THR A 185 5.31 -26.83 10.56
N HIS A 186 4.25 -27.43 10.01
CA HIS A 186 4.19 -28.88 9.93
C HIS A 186 5.30 -29.32 8.97
N ARG A 187 6.34 -30.00 9.48
CA ARG A 187 7.20 -30.81 8.62
C ARG A 187 6.29 -31.85 7.99
N GLY A 188 6.03 -31.72 6.70
CA GLY A 188 5.15 -32.64 6.01
C GLY A 188 5.59 -34.08 6.29
N ASN A 189 4.70 -34.90 6.83
CA ASN A 189 4.67 -36.27 6.36
C ASN A 189 4.39 -36.16 4.87
N SER A 190 5.42 -36.42 4.07
CA SER A 190 5.27 -36.79 2.68
C SER A 190 4.31 -37.97 2.61
N CYS A 191 3.03 -37.70 2.41
CA CYS A 191 2.06 -38.71 2.03
C CYS A 191 2.15 -38.85 0.52
N SER A 192 2.50 -40.07 0.15
CA SER A 192 2.69 -40.70 -1.16
C SER A 192 1.59 -40.44 -2.18
#